data_AF-A0A0H3W755-F1
#
_entry.id   AF-A0A0H3W755-F1
#
_cell.length_a   1.000
_cell.length_b   1.000
_cell.length_c   1.000
_cell.angle_alpha   90.00
_cell.angle_beta   90.00
_cell.angle_gamma   90.00
#
_symmetry.space_group_name_H-M   'P 1'
#
loop_
_entity.id
_entity.type
_entity.pdbx_description
1 polymer ?
#
loop_
_entity_poly.entity_id
_entity_poly.type
_entity_poly.pdbx_seq_one_letter_code
_entity_poly.pdbx_strand_id
1 'polypeptide(L)'
;CDGMGDVSEKHGCGPAVPEKAVRFSFTLMSISVTHENSSIRIFEENKPNSELCCKPLCLMLADESDHETLTAILSPLVAEREAMKDSVLTLDMAGI
;
A
#
# COMPACT_ATOMS: atom_id res chain seq x y z
N CYS A 1 -6.05 -3.40 -1.28
CA CYS A 1 -5.92 -4.49 -0.29
C CYS A 1 -6.74 -5.64 -0.82
N ASP A 2 -6.12 -6.80 -0.97
CA ASP A 2 -6.76 -8.00 -1.52
C ASP A 2 -6.28 -9.24 -0.76
N GLY A 3 -7.23 -10.09 -0.38
CA GLY A 3 -6.97 -11.42 0.13
C GLY A 3 -6.70 -12.41 -1.00
N MET A 4 -5.82 -13.37 -0.74
CA MET A 4 -5.42 -14.45 -1.64
C MET A 4 -5.61 -15.78 -0.92
N GLY A 5 -6.42 -16.66 -1.49
CA GLY A 5 -6.54 -18.06 -1.06
C GLY A 5 -5.47 -18.96 -1.67
N ASP A 6 -5.43 -20.22 -1.21
CA ASP A 6 -4.58 -21.29 -1.77
C ASP A 6 -3.08 -20.97 -1.81
N VAL A 7 -2.60 -20.20 -0.82
CA VAL A 7 -1.18 -19.85 -0.68
C VAL A 7 -0.51 -20.91 0.21
N SER A 8 0.04 -21.96 -0.38
CA SER A 8 0.55 -23.12 0.38
C SER A 8 1.62 -22.76 1.41
N GLU A 9 1.44 -23.26 2.63
CA GLU A 9 2.46 -23.21 3.67
C GLU A 9 3.69 -24.04 3.25
N LYS A 10 4.88 -23.60 3.64
CA LYS A 10 6.13 -24.34 3.38
C LYS A 10 6.59 -25.04 4.65
N HIS A 11 7.11 -26.25 4.51
CA HIS A 11 7.83 -26.92 5.60
C HIS A 11 8.98 -26.05 6.12
N GLY A 12 9.16 -25.99 7.44
CA GLY A 12 10.21 -25.20 8.06
C GLY A 12 10.09 -25.16 9.58
N CYS A 13 10.94 -24.35 10.22
CA CYS A 13 10.95 -24.14 11.67
C CYS A 13 10.13 -22.90 12.11
N GLY A 14 9.35 -22.32 11.19
CA GLY A 14 8.52 -21.15 11.48
C GLY A 14 7.29 -21.50 12.33
N PRO A 15 6.56 -20.48 12.83
CA PRO A 15 5.22 -20.72 13.37
C PRO A 15 4.32 -21.30 12.28
N ALA A 16 3.29 -22.04 12.69
CA ALA A 16 2.23 -22.43 11.78
C ALA A 16 1.53 -21.17 11.25
N VAL A 17 1.38 -21.08 9.92
CA VAL A 17 0.78 -19.93 9.24
C VAL A 17 -0.41 -20.38 8.39
N PRO A 18 -1.43 -19.53 8.19
CA PRO A 18 -2.54 -19.88 7.33
C PRO A 18 -2.09 -20.02 5.87
N GLU A 19 -2.74 -20.90 5.11
CA GLU A 19 -2.55 -21.03 3.67
C GLU A 19 -3.27 -19.92 2.86
N LYS A 20 -3.22 -18.70 3.39
CA LYS A 20 -3.83 -17.49 2.85
C LYS A 20 -2.86 -16.34 3.01
N ALA A 21 -2.95 -15.38 2.10
CA ALA A 21 -2.17 -14.16 2.19
C ALA A 21 -3.07 -12.93 2.03
N VAL A 22 -2.64 -11.81 2.60
CA VAL A 22 -3.22 -10.50 2.34
C VAL A 22 -2.13 -9.60 1.78
N ARG A 23 -2.46 -8.89 0.71
CA ARG A 23 -1.58 -7.89 0.11
C ARG A 23 -2.20 -6.51 0.25
N PHE A 24 -1.41 -5.59 0.80
CA PHE A 24 -1.70 -4.16 0.76
C PHE A 24 -0.77 -3.49 -0.25
N SER A 25 -1.34 -2.78 -1.21
CA SER A 25 -0.63 -2.08 -2.28
C SER A 25 -1.20 -0.69 -2.46
N PHE A 26 -0.42 0.19 -3.10
CA PHE A 26 -0.87 1.50 -3.53
C PHE A 26 -0.43 1.79 -4.98
N THR A 27 -1.18 2.66 -5.64
CA THR A 27 -0.86 3.20 -6.96
C THR A 27 -0.88 4.71 -6.85
N LEU A 28 0.15 5.37 -7.37
CA LEU A 28 0.14 6.82 -7.49
C LEU A 28 -0.67 7.20 -8.74
N MET A 29 -1.89 7.69 -8.54
CA MET A 29 -2.85 7.92 -9.62
C MET A 29 -2.57 9.20 -10.40
N SER A 30 -2.27 10.29 -9.69
CA SER A 30 -1.96 11.59 -10.30
C SER A 30 -1.13 12.44 -9.35
N ILE A 31 -0.37 13.38 -9.90
CA ILE A 31 0.29 14.46 -9.15
C ILE A 31 -0.14 15.77 -9.79
N SER A 32 -0.54 16.72 -8.94
CA SER A 32 -0.90 18.07 -9.37
C SER A 32 -0.10 19.11 -8.59
N VAL A 33 0.20 20.23 -9.23
CA VAL A 33 0.87 21.40 -8.63
C VAL A 33 -0.12 22.56 -8.60
N THR A 34 -0.17 23.27 -7.48
CA THR A 34 -1.00 24.47 -7.32
C THR A 34 -0.21 25.70 -7.76
N HIS A 35 -0.76 26.48 -8.69
CA HIS A 35 -0.17 27.73 -9.18
C HIS A 35 -1.25 28.82 -9.31
N GLU A 36 -1.07 29.95 -8.60
CA GLU A 36 -1.92 31.16 -8.70
C GLU A 36 -3.45 30.96 -8.58
N ASN A 37 -3.90 29.91 -7.86
CA ASN A 37 -5.29 29.45 -7.69
C ASN A 37 -5.79 28.38 -8.68
N SER A 38 -4.93 27.87 -9.56
CA SER A 38 -5.22 26.71 -10.40
C SER A 38 -4.48 25.46 -9.92
N SER A 39 -5.05 24.28 -10.14
CA SER A 39 -4.37 23.00 -9.94
C SER A 39 -4.06 22.40 -11.30
N ILE A 40 -2.77 22.28 -11.62
CA ILE A 40 -2.28 21.76 -12.89
C ILE A 40 -1.79 20.33 -12.65
N ARG A 41 -2.36 19.36 -13.37
CA ARG A 41 -1.95 17.95 -13.31
C ARG A 41 -0.65 17.77 -14.09
N ILE A 42 0.41 17.30 -13.43
CA ILE A 42 1.74 17.09 -14.03
C ILE A 42 2.06 15.61 -14.27
N PHE A 43 1.34 14.72 -13.59
CA PHE A 43 1.42 13.28 -13.81
C PHE A 43 0.03 12.66 -13.70
N GLU A 44 -0.24 11.68 -14.55
CA GLU A 44 -1.42 10.83 -14.50
C GLU A 44 -1.03 9.41 -14.92
N GLU A 45 -1.45 8.41 -14.15
CA GLU A 45 -1.23 7.02 -14.50
C GLU A 45 -2.19 6.62 -15.64
N ASN A 46 -1.62 6.28 -16.79
CA ASN A 46 -2.38 5.95 -18.00
C ASN A 46 -3.07 4.58 -17.91
N LYS A 47 -2.55 3.66 -17.10
CA LYS A 47 -3.09 2.31 -16.92
C LYS A 47 -3.22 1.99 -15.43
N PRO A 48 -4.16 2.63 -14.71
CA PRO A 48 -4.22 2.58 -13.24
C PRO A 48 -4.45 1.17 -12.65
N ASN A 49 -4.98 0.25 -13.46
CA ASN A 49 -5.19 -1.15 -13.08
C ASN A 49 -4.07 -2.09 -13.58
N SER A 50 -2.96 -1.56 -14.11
CA SER A 50 -1.81 -2.36 -14.48
C SER A 50 -1.08 -2.86 -13.25
N GLU A 51 -0.66 -4.12 -13.26
CA GLU A 51 0.21 -4.67 -12.22
C GLU A 51 1.55 -3.92 -12.09
N LEU A 52 2.02 -3.25 -13.15
CA LEU A 52 3.28 -2.50 -13.14
C LEU A 52 3.23 -1.24 -12.27
N CYS A 53 2.06 -0.59 -12.17
CA CYS A 53 1.87 0.62 -11.36
C CYS A 53 1.44 0.29 -9.91
N CYS A 54 0.93 -0.92 -9.67
CA CYS A 54 0.52 -1.39 -8.34
C CYS A 54 1.75 -1.74 -7.48
N LYS A 55 2.16 -0.82 -6.60
CA LYS A 55 3.34 -1.01 -5.75
C LYS A 55 2.95 -1.73 -4.45
N PRO A 56 3.55 -2.90 -4.14
CA PRO A 56 3.27 -3.60 -2.90
C PRO A 56 3.86 -2.81 -1.72
N LEU A 57 3.07 -2.65 -0.66
CA LEU A 57 3.47 -1.97 0.58
C LEU A 57 3.59 -2.95 1.74
N CYS A 58 2.66 -3.91 1.84
CA CYS A 58 2.66 -4.92 2.90
C CYS A 58 2.19 -6.26 2.36
N LEU A 59 2.91 -7.33 2.72
CA LEU A 59 2.59 -8.71 2.41
C LEU A 59 2.53 -9.47 3.73
N MET A 60 1.44 -10.18 3.97
CA MET A 60 1.27 -10.98 5.18
C MET A 60 0.65 -12.33 4.86
N LEU A 61 1.08 -13.37 5.59
CA LEU A 61 0.40 -14.67 5.63
C LEU A 61 -0.67 -14.59 6.71
N ALA A 62 -1.86 -14.18 6.32
CA ALA A 62 -3.01 -13.98 7.20
C ALA A 62 -4.30 -14.30 6.45
N ASP A 63 -5.36 -14.64 7.17
CA ASP A 63 -6.71 -14.71 6.62
C ASP A 63 -7.33 -13.30 6.66
N GLU A 64 -7.88 -12.83 5.55
CA GLU A 64 -8.54 -11.51 5.53
C GLU A 64 -9.78 -11.45 6.45
N SER A 65 -10.33 -12.61 6.80
CA SER A 65 -11.46 -12.75 7.72
C SER A 65 -11.05 -12.67 9.19
N ASP A 66 -9.76 -12.84 9.51
CA ASP A 66 -9.25 -12.72 10.88
C ASP A 66 -8.99 -11.25 11.21
N HIS A 67 -10.00 -10.61 11.81
CA HIS A 67 -9.96 -9.20 12.14
C HIS A 67 -8.86 -8.82 13.13
N GLU A 68 -8.52 -9.70 14.08
CA GLU A 68 -7.53 -9.42 15.10
C GLU A 68 -6.13 -9.35 14.47
N THR A 69 -5.78 -10.38 13.69
CA THR A 69 -4.51 -10.43 12.97
C THR A 69 -4.40 -9.29 11.97
N LEU A 70 -5.46 -9.03 11.18
CA LEU A 70 -5.44 -7.97 10.17
C LEU A 70 -5.23 -6.59 10.81
N THR A 71 -5.94 -6.32 11.91
CA THR A 71 -5.85 -5.04 12.61
C THR A 71 -4.49 -4.88 13.27
N ALA A 72 -3.96 -5.93 13.89
CA ALA A 72 -2.62 -5.89 14.49
C ALA A 72 -1.54 -5.55 13.45
N ILE A 73 -1.62 -6.12 12.24
CA ILE A 73 -0.64 -5.89 11.18
C ILE A 73 -0.85 -4.54 10.46
N LEU A 74 -2.09 -4.16 10.16
CA LEU A 74 -2.39 -2.98 9.34
C LEU A 74 -2.55 -1.68 10.14
N SER A 75 -2.79 -1.74 11.46
CA SER A 75 -2.97 -0.53 12.27
C SER A 75 -1.77 0.45 12.22
N PRO A 76 -0.50 0.01 12.15
CA PRO A 76 0.63 0.93 11.94
C PRO A 76 0.55 1.66 10.59
N LEU A 77 0.20 0.96 9.51
CA LEU A 77 0.07 1.57 8.17
C LEU A 77 -1.09 2.57 8.12
N VAL A 78 -2.18 2.29 8.83
CA VAL A 78 -3.28 3.24 8.98
C VAL A 78 -2.82 4.46 9.77
N ALA A 79 -2.09 4.29 10.87
CA ALA A 79 -1.57 5.40 11.66
C ALA A 79 -0.60 6.27 10.85
N GLU A 80 0.31 5.67 10.08
CA GLU A 80 1.20 6.38 9.15
C GLU A 80 0.40 7.14 8.09
N ARG A 81 -0.59 6.50 7.46
CA ARG A 81 -1.48 7.16 6.50
C ARG A 81 -2.18 8.37 7.10
N GLU A 82 -2.72 8.25 8.31
CA GLU A 82 -3.40 9.37 8.97
C GLU A 82 -2.41 10.50 9.28
N ALA A 83 -1.22 10.20 9.79
CA ALA A 83 -0.17 11.20 10.02
C ALA A 83 0.24 11.90 8.70
N MET A 84 0.30 11.17 7.59
CA MET A 84 0.67 11.72 6.29
C MET A 84 -0.32 12.76 5.76
N LYS A 85 -1.64 12.61 6.03
CA LYS A 85 -2.67 13.52 5.50
C LYS A 85 -2.51 14.97 5.96
N ASP A 86 -2.04 15.14 7.20
CA ASP A 86 -1.85 16.45 7.82
C ASP A 86 -0.39 16.89 7.83
N SER A 87 0.42 16.28 6.95
CA SER A 87 1.86 16.56 6.81
C SER A 87 2.21 17.02 5.39
N VAL A 88 3.40 17.61 5.26
CA VAL A 88 4.00 17.94 3.97
C VAL A 88 5.27 17.13 3.80
N LEU A 89 5.35 16.37 2.70
CA LEU A 89 6.58 15.68 2.31
C LEU A 89 7.52 16.67 1.61
N THR A 90 8.69 16.92 2.22
CA THR A 90 9.80 17.62 1.56
C THR A 90 10.76 16.58 0.98
N LEU A 91 11.03 16.66 -0.32
CA LEU A 91 11.89 15.74 -1.03
C LEU A 91 12.78 16.52 -2.00
N ASP A 92 14.10 16.31 -1.95
CA ASP A 92 15.01 16.82 -2.97
C ASP A 92 14.81 15.99 -4.25
N MET A 93 14.47 16.67 -5.34
CA MET A 93 14.26 16.05 -6.64
C MET A 93 15.09 16.76 -7.71
N ALA A 94 16.10 16.05 -8.21
CA ALA A 94 17.04 16.57 -9.20
C ALA A 94 17.81 17.82 -8.73
N GLY A 95 18.12 17.90 -7.43
CA GLY A 95 18.88 18.99 -6.82
C GLY A 95 18.06 20.24 -6.48
N ILE A 96 16.75 20.09 -6.32
CA ILE A 96 15.77 21.12 -5.92
C ILE A 96 14.96 20.59 -4.74
#